data_AF-A0A356KE07-F1
#
_entry.id   AF-A0A356KE07-F1
#
_cell.length_a   1.000
_cell.length_b   1.000
_cell.length_c   1.000
_cell.angle_alpha   90.00
_cell.angle_beta   90.00
_cell.angle_gamma   90.00
#
_symmetry.space_group_name_H-M   'P 1'
#
loop_
_entity.id
_entity.type
_entity.pdbx_description
1 polymer ?
#
loop_
_entity_poly.entity_id
_entity_poly.type
_entity_poly.pdbx_seq_one_letter_code
_entity_poly.pdbx_strand_id
1 'polypeptide(L)'
;SAPAEPSLAAAGAQAAAGALGSGVLGLLRGVGRGLPWIFGQRDVQRLAALGILAGVFCGTSQLVAERVQTSPDYALPSRLVAEVAPPPGLSVKAAEDLSSLRLVRGAHAFDARIVPAVARQLGRLPWVEQVSEVELEPPAKIRFRLRPHQPLARLGDQLAVSRSGATFPIHYAAAGDALPEFRGVPATPEARAKALQAGAQVLADFGPLAAQVEAIDVSNLAGAVDPLQSEVVVLLSGGLKVEWGRANLDEERQDRPAEQKRADLEAFLAAYPQRGRVESVSVRWDEVTFVLAEEQSLASAGR
;
A
#
# COMPACT_ATOMS: atom_id res chain seq x y z
N SER A 1 7.60 -60.40 -1.85
CA SER A 1 8.94 -60.10 -2.39
C SER A 1 8.91 -58.67 -2.90
N ALA A 2 9.40 -57.70 -2.11
CA ALA A 2 9.46 -56.32 -2.55
C ALA A 2 10.60 -56.16 -3.59
N PRO A 3 10.41 -55.43 -4.70
CA PRO A 3 11.49 -55.16 -5.63
C PRO A 3 12.54 -54.28 -4.93
N ALA A 4 13.81 -54.67 -5.08
CA ALA A 4 14.94 -53.92 -4.54
C ALA A 4 14.98 -52.53 -5.20
N GLU A 5 14.82 -51.47 -4.40
CA GLU A 5 15.02 -50.11 -4.86
C GLU A 5 16.48 -49.94 -5.33
N PRO A 6 16.74 -49.48 -6.56
CA PRO A 6 18.09 -49.17 -7.00
C PRO A 6 18.65 -48.07 -6.09
N SER A 7 19.87 -48.27 -5.58
CA SER A 7 20.50 -47.31 -4.67
C SER A 7 20.62 -45.93 -5.34
N LEU A 8 20.11 -44.90 -4.67
CA LEU A 8 20.12 -43.50 -5.11
C LEU A 8 21.52 -43.01 -5.54
N ALA A 9 22.58 -43.64 -5.05
CA ALA A 9 23.96 -43.36 -5.42
C ALA A 9 24.31 -43.74 -6.88
N ALA A 10 23.73 -44.82 -7.41
CA ALA A 10 24.07 -45.32 -8.75
C ALA A 10 23.39 -44.51 -9.86
N ALA A 11 22.14 -44.07 -9.64
CA ALA A 11 21.40 -43.26 -10.60
C ALA A 11 21.97 -41.83 -10.71
N GLY A 12 22.41 -41.24 -9.58
CA GLY A 12 23.06 -39.94 -9.57
C GLY A 12 24.41 -39.92 -10.32
N ALA A 13 25.16 -41.03 -10.28
CA ALA A 13 26.44 -41.15 -10.96
C ALA A 13 26.30 -41.19 -12.50
N GLN A 14 25.26 -41.81 -13.04
CA GLN A 14 25.02 -41.86 -14.50
C GLN A 14 24.50 -40.54 -15.07
N ALA A 15 23.63 -39.81 -14.36
CA ALA A 15 23.14 -38.51 -14.80
C ALA A 15 24.24 -37.43 -14.76
N ALA A 16 25.10 -37.46 -13.73
CA ALA A 16 26.27 -36.56 -13.65
C ALA A 16 27.28 -36.81 -14.80
N ALA A 17 27.46 -38.06 -15.22
CA ALA A 17 28.34 -38.40 -16.34
C ALA A 17 27.84 -37.85 -17.70
N GLY A 18 26.51 -37.72 -17.88
CA GLY A 18 25.92 -37.15 -19.09
C GLY A 18 26.04 -35.64 -19.20
N ALA A 19 25.80 -34.89 -18.11
CA ALA A 19 25.84 -33.43 -18.10
C ALA A 19 27.27 -32.85 -18.09
N LEU A 20 28.25 -33.58 -17.53
CA LEU A 20 29.66 -33.19 -17.54
C LEU A 20 30.36 -33.45 -18.89
N GLY A 21 29.73 -34.19 -19.81
CA GLY A 21 30.40 -34.80 -20.98
C GLY A 21 30.84 -33.85 -22.09
N SER A 22 30.26 -32.66 -22.25
CA SER A 22 30.59 -31.76 -23.38
C SER A 22 31.27 -30.46 -22.95
N GLY A 23 30.77 -29.78 -21.91
CA GLY A 23 31.32 -28.50 -21.44
C GLY A 23 32.65 -28.63 -20.68
N VAL A 24 32.76 -29.61 -19.80
CA VAL A 24 33.96 -29.79 -18.94
C VAL A 24 35.13 -30.39 -19.73
N LEU A 25 34.85 -31.29 -20.69
CA LEU A 25 35.87 -31.80 -21.62
C LEU A 25 36.43 -30.70 -22.55
N GLY A 26 35.62 -29.69 -22.90
CA GLY A 26 36.09 -28.51 -23.65
C GLY A 26 37.02 -27.61 -22.83
N LEU A 27 36.66 -27.33 -21.57
CA LEU A 27 37.50 -26.57 -20.64
C LEU A 27 38.82 -27.29 -20.31
N LEU A 28 38.78 -28.61 -20.10
CA LEU A 28 39.99 -29.41 -19.86
C LEU A 28 40.90 -29.50 -21.09
N ARG A 29 40.37 -29.48 -22.31
CA ARG A 29 41.19 -29.43 -23.54
C ARG A 29 41.84 -28.07 -23.79
N GLY A 30 41.22 -26.96 -23.36
CA GLY A 30 41.79 -25.61 -23.48
C GLY A 30 42.97 -25.37 -22.53
N VAL A 31 42.91 -25.92 -21.32
CA VAL A 31 43.97 -25.74 -20.29
C VAL A 31 45.21 -26.60 -20.59
N GLY A 32 45.08 -27.68 -21.36
CA GLY A 32 46.13 -28.67 -21.60
C GLY A 32 47.31 -28.24 -22.49
N ARG A 33 47.35 -27.03 -23.06
CA ARG A 33 48.40 -26.64 -24.02
C ARG A 33 49.43 -25.60 -23.54
N GLY A 34 49.32 -25.01 -22.35
CA GLY A 34 50.21 -23.90 -21.95
C GLY A 34 50.78 -23.87 -20.52
N LEU A 35 50.36 -24.77 -19.61
CA LEU A 35 50.63 -24.64 -18.17
C LEU A 35 51.40 -25.77 -17.44
N PRO A 36 52.07 -26.75 -18.09
CA PRO A 36 52.63 -27.90 -17.35
C PRO A 36 53.93 -27.63 -16.58
N TRP A 37 54.56 -26.46 -16.69
CA TRP A 37 55.91 -26.23 -16.12
C TRP A 37 55.99 -25.52 -14.76
N ILE A 38 54.86 -25.02 -14.22
CA ILE A 38 54.85 -24.20 -12.99
C ILE A 38 54.28 -24.96 -11.78
N PHE A 39 53.45 -25.99 -11.98
CA PHE A 39 52.78 -26.71 -10.90
C PHE A 39 53.38 -28.11 -10.71
N GLY A 40 53.69 -28.47 -9.46
CA GLY A 40 54.13 -29.82 -9.13
C GLY A 40 53.01 -30.85 -9.36
N GLN A 41 53.37 -32.10 -9.63
CA GLN A 41 52.42 -33.20 -9.89
C GLN A 41 51.33 -33.35 -8.79
N ARG A 42 51.65 -32.97 -7.54
CA ARG A 42 50.71 -32.94 -6.41
C ARG A 42 49.63 -31.86 -6.54
N ASP A 43 49.95 -30.71 -7.13
CA ASP A 43 48.99 -29.62 -7.29
C ASP A 43 47.98 -29.93 -8.40
N VAL A 44 48.43 -30.59 -9.47
CA VAL A 44 47.54 -31.08 -10.54
C VAL A 44 46.53 -32.10 -9.99
N GLN A 45 46.98 -33.04 -9.15
CA GLN A 45 46.09 -34.02 -8.51
C GLN A 45 45.06 -33.36 -7.57
N ARG A 46 45.47 -32.34 -6.80
CA ARG A 46 44.57 -31.59 -5.93
C ARG A 46 43.52 -30.81 -6.71
N LEU A 47 43.92 -30.14 -7.80
CA LEU A 47 42.98 -29.42 -8.66
C LEU A 47 42.00 -30.38 -9.34
N ALA A 48 42.46 -31.56 -9.77
CA ALA A 48 41.58 -32.59 -10.32
C ALA A 48 40.58 -33.10 -9.28
N ALA A 49 41.03 -33.39 -8.06
CA ALA A 49 40.15 -33.81 -6.97
C ALA A 49 39.11 -32.74 -6.60
N LEU A 50 39.52 -31.47 -6.52
CA LEU A 50 38.60 -30.34 -6.29
C LEU A 50 37.59 -30.18 -7.42
N GLY A 51 38.02 -30.34 -8.68
CA GLY A 51 37.13 -30.30 -9.85
C GLY A 51 36.07 -31.40 -9.81
N ILE A 52 36.46 -32.63 -9.44
CA ILE A 52 35.51 -33.75 -9.28
C ILE A 52 34.52 -33.46 -8.15
N LEU A 53 35.00 -33.02 -6.99
CA LEU A 53 34.14 -32.68 -5.85
C LEU A 53 33.15 -31.56 -6.20
N ALA A 54 33.62 -30.50 -6.88
CA ALA A 54 32.76 -29.42 -7.35
C ALA A 54 31.71 -29.93 -8.37
N GLY A 55 32.11 -30.81 -9.30
CA GLY A 55 31.19 -31.42 -10.26
C GLY A 55 30.11 -32.28 -9.61
N VAL A 56 30.50 -33.14 -8.64
CA VAL A 56 29.57 -33.97 -7.87
C VAL A 56 28.62 -33.09 -7.04
N PHE A 57 29.14 -32.06 -6.38
CA PHE A 57 28.33 -31.13 -5.59
C PHE A 57 27.31 -30.38 -6.47
N CYS A 58 27.73 -29.85 -7.62
CA CYS A 58 26.82 -29.17 -8.56
C CYS A 58 25.76 -30.13 -9.11
N GLY A 59 26.13 -31.34 -9.51
CA GLY A 59 25.20 -32.34 -10.06
C GLY A 59 24.18 -32.82 -9.02
N THR A 60 24.62 -33.12 -7.80
CA THR A 60 23.71 -33.51 -6.71
C THR A 60 22.81 -32.35 -6.30
N SER A 61 23.31 -31.12 -6.26
CA SER A 61 22.51 -29.92 -6.01
C SER A 61 21.41 -29.71 -7.06
N GLN A 62 21.71 -29.90 -8.36
CA GLN A 62 20.71 -29.82 -9.43
C GLN A 62 19.63 -30.90 -9.31
N LEU A 63 20.02 -32.16 -9.06
CA LEU A 63 19.06 -33.26 -8.87
C LEU A 63 18.16 -33.03 -7.65
N VAL A 64 18.72 -32.52 -6.54
CA VAL A 64 17.93 -32.14 -5.36
C VAL A 64 17.00 -30.98 -5.71
N ALA A 65 17.46 -29.97 -6.44
CA ALA A 65 16.63 -28.84 -6.85
C ALA A 65 15.45 -29.29 -7.74
N GLU A 66 15.68 -30.15 -8.74
CA GLU A 66 14.62 -30.70 -9.59
C GLU A 66 13.60 -31.54 -8.80
N ARG A 67 14.09 -32.38 -7.89
CA ARG A 67 13.22 -33.21 -7.04
C ARG A 67 12.40 -32.37 -6.05
N VAL A 68 13.00 -31.33 -5.51
CA VAL A 68 12.34 -30.38 -4.62
C VAL A 68 11.31 -29.53 -5.38
N GLN A 69 11.62 -29.12 -6.62
CA GLN A 69 10.68 -28.40 -7.50
C GLN A 69 9.49 -29.27 -7.91
N THR A 70 9.67 -30.57 -8.09
CA THR A 70 8.57 -31.49 -8.45
C THR A 70 7.78 -32.00 -7.24
N SER A 71 8.22 -31.71 -6.02
CA SER A 71 7.53 -32.14 -4.81
C SER A 71 6.26 -31.32 -4.56
N PRO A 72 5.11 -31.97 -4.31
CA PRO A 72 3.85 -31.29 -4.04
C PRO A 72 3.88 -30.43 -2.76
N ASP A 73 4.79 -30.72 -1.83
CA ASP A 73 4.93 -29.97 -0.57
C ASP A 73 5.42 -28.52 -0.78
N TYR A 74 6.09 -28.26 -1.90
CA TYR A 74 6.60 -26.95 -2.29
C TYR A 74 5.78 -26.29 -3.41
N ALA A 75 4.69 -26.94 -3.84
CA ALA A 75 3.75 -26.37 -4.78
C ALA A 75 2.89 -25.33 -4.07
N LEU A 76 2.89 -24.10 -4.59
CA LEU A 76 2.05 -23.05 -4.04
C LEU A 76 0.60 -23.26 -4.48
N PRO A 77 -0.38 -23.08 -3.58
CA PRO A 77 -1.78 -23.14 -3.96
C PRO A 77 -2.09 -22.08 -5.02
N SER A 78 -2.95 -22.42 -5.99
CA SER A 78 -3.33 -21.48 -7.06
C SER A 78 -4.04 -20.22 -6.56
N ARG A 79 -4.57 -20.26 -5.33
CA ARG A 79 -5.13 -19.11 -4.61
C ARG A 79 -4.15 -18.69 -3.53
N LEU A 80 -3.77 -17.41 -3.56
CA LEU A 80 -2.81 -16.81 -2.64
C LEU A 80 -3.31 -16.74 -1.20
N VAL A 81 -4.61 -16.53 -1.02
CA VAL A 81 -5.19 -16.14 0.25
C VAL A 81 -6.31 -17.09 0.64
N ALA A 82 -6.13 -17.81 1.74
CA ALA A 82 -7.21 -18.46 2.46
C ALA A 82 -7.73 -17.47 3.49
N GLU A 83 -9.03 -17.15 3.41
CA GLU A 83 -9.82 -16.44 4.43
C GLU A 83 -9.10 -15.30 5.18
N VAL A 84 -9.08 -14.12 4.56
CA VAL A 84 -8.62 -12.89 5.22
C VAL A 84 -9.81 -12.01 5.51
N ALA A 85 -10.01 -11.67 6.79
CA ALA A 85 -10.95 -10.63 7.17
C ALA A 85 -10.57 -9.31 6.47
N PRO A 86 -11.54 -8.50 6.03
CA PRO A 86 -11.24 -7.23 5.40
C PRO A 86 -10.43 -6.36 6.37
N PRO A 87 -9.42 -5.60 5.88
CA PRO A 87 -8.70 -4.66 6.73
C PRO A 87 -9.65 -3.65 7.39
N PRO A 88 -9.35 -3.16 8.60
CA PRO A 88 -10.20 -2.20 9.29
C PRO A 88 -10.54 -0.98 8.42
N GLY A 89 -11.82 -0.60 8.39
CA GLY A 89 -12.33 0.52 7.58
C GLY A 89 -12.63 0.18 6.12
N LEU A 90 -12.24 -1.01 5.65
CA LEU A 90 -12.56 -1.48 4.29
C LEU A 90 -13.74 -2.46 4.27
N SER A 91 -14.43 -2.49 3.13
CA SER A 91 -15.56 -3.38 2.88
C SER A 91 -15.10 -4.79 2.51
N VAL A 92 -16.05 -5.71 2.44
CA VAL A 92 -15.82 -7.11 2.03
C VAL A 92 -15.22 -7.21 0.61
N LYS A 93 -15.40 -6.18 -0.24
CA LYS A 93 -14.80 -6.12 -1.59
C LYS A 93 -13.28 -6.22 -1.57
N ALA A 94 -12.62 -5.65 -0.55
CA ALA A 94 -11.18 -5.77 -0.40
C ALA A 94 -10.73 -7.22 -0.14
N ALA A 95 -11.51 -7.97 0.66
CA ALA A 95 -11.26 -9.39 0.90
C ALA A 95 -11.55 -10.24 -0.36
N GLU A 96 -12.59 -9.90 -1.12
CA GLU A 96 -12.90 -10.54 -2.40
C GLU A 96 -11.73 -10.39 -3.39
N ASP A 97 -11.16 -9.18 -3.53
CA ASP A 97 -9.99 -8.94 -4.37
C ASP A 97 -8.81 -9.82 -4.00
N LEU A 98 -8.46 -9.88 -2.70
CA LEU A 98 -7.38 -10.74 -2.20
C LEU A 98 -7.63 -12.22 -2.53
N SER A 99 -8.87 -12.68 -2.38
CA SER A 99 -9.26 -14.07 -2.69
C SER A 99 -9.22 -14.38 -4.20
N SER A 100 -9.38 -13.34 -5.04
CA SER A 100 -9.36 -13.44 -6.49
C SER A 100 -7.95 -13.54 -7.08
N LEU A 101 -6.92 -13.14 -6.32
CA LEU A 101 -5.54 -13.16 -6.77
C LEU A 101 -5.08 -14.59 -7.12
N ARG A 102 -4.62 -14.74 -8.36
CA ARG A 102 -4.13 -16.00 -8.90
C ARG A 102 -2.62 -15.99 -9.06
N LEU A 103 -2.00 -17.05 -8.55
CA LEU A 103 -0.63 -17.38 -8.93
C LEU A 103 -0.58 -18.01 -10.31
N VAL A 104 0.58 -17.91 -10.95
CA VAL A 104 0.88 -18.66 -12.16
C VAL A 104 0.69 -20.15 -11.86
N ARG A 105 0.06 -20.90 -12.77
CA ARG A 105 -0.10 -22.35 -12.61
C ARG A 105 1.28 -23.00 -12.49
N GLY A 106 1.44 -23.89 -11.51
CA GLY A 106 2.73 -24.51 -11.22
C GLY A 106 3.72 -23.56 -10.53
N ALA A 107 3.24 -22.52 -9.84
CA ALA A 107 4.10 -21.73 -8.98
C ALA A 107 4.69 -22.60 -7.87
N HIS A 108 6.00 -22.47 -7.66
CA HIS A 108 6.74 -23.19 -6.64
C HIS A 108 7.43 -22.23 -5.68
N ALA A 109 7.65 -22.70 -4.46
CA ALA A 109 8.36 -21.98 -3.42
C ALA A 109 9.72 -21.45 -3.91
N PHE A 110 10.45 -22.22 -4.71
CA PHE A 110 11.80 -21.84 -5.17
C PHE A 110 11.82 -20.94 -6.43
N ASP A 111 10.66 -20.54 -6.99
CA ASP A 111 10.65 -19.59 -8.10
C ASP A 111 10.92 -18.17 -7.59
N ALA A 112 12.14 -17.68 -7.81
CA ALA A 112 12.57 -16.34 -7.41
C ALA A 112 11.67 -15.21 -7.98
N ARG A 113 10.88 -15.48 -9.02
CA ARG A 113 9.98 -14.49 -9.64
C ARG A 113 8.64 -14.38 -8.91
N ILE A 114 8.31 -15.32 -8.02
CA ILE A 114 6.99 -15.37 -7.38
C ILE A 114 6.77 -14.18 -6.47
N VAL A 115 7.75 -13.85 -5.61
CA VAL A 115 7.65 -12.75 -4.64
C VAL A 115 7.46 -11.40 -5.36
N PRO A 116 8.30 -11.02 -6.35
CA PRO A 116 8.07 -9.80 -7.12
C PRO A 116 6.75 -9.79 -7.90
N ALA A 117 6.30 -10.94 -8.41
CA ALA A 117 5.03 -11.02 -9.13
C ALA A 117 3.84 -10.77 -8.20
N VAL A 118 3.85 -11.36 -7.02
CA VAL A 118 2.81 -11.18 -6.00
C VAL A 118 2.81 -9.76 -5.47
N ALA A 119 3.98 -9.19 -5.15
CA ALA A 119 4.10 -7.79 -4.74
C ALA A 119 3.50 -6.83 -5.78
N ARG A 120 3.77 -7.04 -7.08
CA ARG A 120 3.18 -6.25 -8.15
C ARG A 120 1.67 -6.44 -8.29
N GLN A 121 1.15 -7.66 -8.08
CA GLN A 121 -0.29 -7.90 -8.11
C GLN A 121 -0.99 -7.19 -6.94
N LEU A 122 -0.46 -7.31 -5.73
CA LEU A 122 -0.97 -6.65 -4.53
C LEU A 122 -0.95 -5.13 -4.67
N GLY A 123 0.15 -4.56 -5.19
CA GLY A 123 0.29 -3.11 -5.41
C GLY A 123 -0.57 -2.54 -6.54
N ARG A 124 -1.27 -3.38 -7.32
CA ARG A 124 -2.24 -2.93 -8.33
C ARG A 124 -3.66 -2.84 -7.78
N LEU A 125 -3.90 -3.35 -6.56
CA LEU A 125 -5.20 -3.25 -5.92
C LEU A 125 -5.44 -1.79 -5.52
N PRO A 126 -6.58 -1.18 -5.89
CA PRO A 126 -6.76 0.26 -5.76
C PRO A 126 -6.88 0.74 -4.31
N TRP A 127 -7.23 -0.15 -3.38
CA TRP A 127 -7.33 0.15 -1.95
C TRP A 127 -6.02 -0.09 -1.18
N VAL A 128 -4.96 -0.58 -1.84
CA VAL A 128 -3.65 -0.81 -1.23
C VAL A 128 -2.78 0.44 -1.39
N GLU A 129 -2.39 1.04 -0.26
CA GLU A 129 -1.47 2.19 -0.23
C GLU A 129 -0.02 1.75 -0.44
N GLN A 130 0.38 0.69 0.28
CA GLN A 130 1.75 0.21 0.24
C GLN A 130 1.81 -1.30 0.49
N VAL A 131 2.65 -1.98 -0.27
CA VAL A 131 3.08 -3.35 0.01
C VAL A 131 4.40 -3.27 0.78
N SER A 132 4.37 -3.50 2.09
CA SER A 132 5.56 -3.33 2.94
C SER A 132 6.47 -4.55 2.94
N GLU A 133 5.89 -5.75 2.82
CA GLU A 133 6.62 -7.01 2.91
C GLU A 133 5.91 -8.07 2.07
N VAL A 134 6.67 -8.85 1.31
CA VAL A 134 6.21 -10.09 0.67
C VAL A 134 7.34 -11.09 0.81
N GLU A 135 7.08 -12.16 1.54
CA GLU A 135 8.03 -13.21 1.86
C GLU A 135 7.45 -14.57 1.55
N LEU A 136 8.34 -15.48 1.18
CA LEU A 136 8.01 -16.88 1.04
C LEU A 136 8.41 -17.59 2.33
N GLU A 137 7.45 -18.20 2.99
CA GLU A 137 7.66 -19.05 4.15
C GLU A 137 7.66 -20.53 3.72
N PRO A 138 8.69 -21.30 4.09
CA PRO A 138 8.70 -22.75 3.87
C PRO A 138 7.54 -23.44 4.60
N PRO A 139 7.00 -24.55 4.05
CA PRO A 139 7.39 -25.18 2.79
C PRO A 139 6.73 -24.55 1.54
N ALA A 140 5.55 -23.92 1.64
CA ALA A 140 4.84 -23.35 0.48
C ALA A 140 3.80 -22.29 0.90
N LYS A 141 4.23 -21.29 1.67
CA LYS A 141 3.37 -20.19 2.12
C LYS A 141 3.92 -18.87 1.62
N ILE A 142 3.03 -17.94 1.30
CA ILE A 142 3.40 -16.56 1.00
C ILE A 142 2.83 -15.71 2.13
N ARG A 143 3.71 -15.06 2.89
CA ARG A 143 3.33 -14.06 3.88
C ARG A 143 3.49 -12.69 3.24
N PHE A 144 2.55 -11.81 3.50
CA PHE A 144 2.67 -10.42 3.07
C PHE A 144 2.11 -9.48 4.12
N ARG A 145 2.58 -8.23 4.10
CA ARG A 145 2.04 -7.14 4.90
C ARG A 145 1.66 -6.00 3.96
N LEU A 146 0.45 -5.50 4.16
CA LEU A 146 -0.12 -4.41 3.39
C LEU A 146 -0.46 -3.26 4.33
N ARG A 147 -0.25 -2.05 3.83
CA ARG A 147 -0.87 -0.84 4.38
C ARG A 147 -2.04 -0.49 3.46
N PRO A 148 -3.29 -0.67 3.89
CA PRO A 148 -4.45 -0.24 3.12
C PRO A 148 -4.61 1.28 3.20
N HIS A 149 -5.22 1.87 2.17
CA HIS A 149 -5.76 3.22 2.28
C HIS A 149 -6.84 3.25 3.36
N GLN A 150 -6.73 4.18 4.30
CA GLN A 150 -7.78 4.44 5.29
C GLN A 150 -8.76 5.46 4.71
N PRO A 151 -10.03 5.11 4.43
CA PRO A 151 -11.01 6.06 3.95
C PRO A 151 -11.21 7.17 4.98
N LEU A 152 -11.12 8.41 4.51
CA LEU A 152 -11.24 9.59 5.35
C LEU A 152 -12.45 10.44 4.93
N ALA A 153 -12.69 10.56 3.63
CA ALA A 153 -13.78 11.33 3.04
C ALA A 153 -14.23 10.68 1.73
N ARG A 154 -15.36 11.12 1.17
CA ARG A 154 -15.79 10.79 -0.20
C ARG A 154 -15.61 11.98 -1.14
N LEU A 155 -15.36 11.70 -2.40
CA LEU A 155 -15.32 12.66 -3.50
C LEU A 155 -16.43 12.29 -4.49
N GLY A 156 -17.56 12.98 -4.37
CA GLY A 156 -18.81 12.58 -5.03
C GLY A 156 -19.29 11.20 -4.57
N ASP A 157 -19.84 10.43 -5.50
CA ASP A 157 -20.49 9.13 -5.22
C ASP A 157 -19.64 7.93 -5.65
N GLN A 158 -18.42 8.15 -6.15
CA GLN A 158 -17.61 7.09 -6.77
C GLN A 158 -16.27 6.86 -6.11
N LEU A 159 -15.73 7.87 -5.44
CA LEU A 159 -14.37 7.84 -4.92
C LEU A 159 -14.36 8.10 -3.41
N ALA A 160 -13.53 7.34 -2.70
CA ALA A 160 -13.06 7.66 -1.37
C ALA A 160 -11.70 8.36 -1.47
N VAL A 161 -11.41 9.21 -0.50
CA VAL A 161 -10.13 9.90 -0.31
C VAL A 161 -9.48 9.34 0.95
N SER A 162 -8.20 8.98 0.85
CA SER A 162 -7.40 8.46 1.95
C SER A 162 -6.80 9.59 2.80
N ARG A 163 -6.22 9.23 3.96
CA ARG A 163 -5.40 10.16 4.76
C ARG A 163 -4.22 10.76 3.99
N SER A 164 -3.65 10.05 3.02
CA SER A 164 -2.56 10.56 2.18
C SER A 164 -3.04 11.46 1.02
N GLY A 165 -4.35 11.71 0.90
CA GLY A 165 -4.95 12.45 -0.20
C GLY A 165 -5.11 11.63 -1.49
N ALA A 166 -4.77 10.34 -1.47
CA ALA A 166 -4.96 9.43 -2.60
C ALA A 166 -6.44 9.05 -2.75
N THR A 167 -6.89 8.77 -3.98
CA THR A 167 -8.28 8.39 -4.26
C THR A 167 -8.39 6.92 -4.63
N PHE A 168 -9.43 6.24 -4.15
CA PHE A 168 -9.77 4.86 -4.51
C PHE A 168 -11.29 4.67 -4.61
N PRO A 169 -11.80 3.61 -5.26
CA PRO A 169 -13.25 3.44 -5.42
C PRO A 169 -14.01 3.35 -4.10
N ILE A 170 -15.12 4.08 -3.98
CA ILE A 170 -15.87 4.23 -2.72
C ILE A 170 -16.42 2.90 -2.18
N HIS A 171 -16.71 1.93 -3.06
CA HIS A 171 -17.25 0.62 -2.65
C HIS A 171 -16.24 -0.23 -1.84
N TYR A 172 -14.96 0.18 -1.79
CA TYR A 172 -13.99 -0.42 -0.87
C TYR A 172 -14.06 0.17 0.54
N ALA A 173 -14.70 1.31 0.76
CA ALA A 173 -14.89 1.86 2.11
C ALA A 173 -16.08 1.17 2.80
N ALA A 174 -15.91 0.74 4.04
CA ALA A 174 -16.98 0.04 4.78
C ALA A 174 -18.20 0.92 5.07
N ALA A 175 -17.98 2.23 5.27
CA ALA A 175 -19.00 3.21 5.62
C ALA A 175 -19.00 4.40 4.65
N GLY A 176 -18.92 4.12 3.34
CA GLY A 176 -18.75 5.14 2.30
C GLY A 176 -19.74 6.31 2.37
N ASP A 177 -21.02 6.02 2.63
CA ASP A 177 -22.08 7.04 2.69
C ASP A 177 -22.02 7.91 3.95
N ALA A 178 -21.35 7.44 5.02
CA ALA A 178 -21.17 8.17 6.27
C ALA A 178 -19.88 9.02 6.27
N LEU A 179 -19.07 8.95 5.21
CA LEU A 179 -17.86 9.76 5.10
C LEU A 179 -18.22 11.22 4.75
N PRO A 180 -17.47 12.19 5.31
CA PRO A 180 -17.61 13.59 4.90
C PRO A 180 -17.28 13.77 3.41
N GLU A 181 -17.89 14.76 2.77
CA GLU A 181 -17.72 15.03 1.34
C GLU A 181 -16.65 16.10 1.07
N PHE A 182 -15.72 15.83 0.15
CA PHE A 182 -14.86 16.87 -0.42
C PHE A 182 -15.58 17.63 -1.54
N ARG A 183 -15.62 18.96 -1.43
CA ARG A 183 -16.23 19.89 -2.39
C ARG A 183 -15.19 20.84 -2.97
N GLY A 184 -15.49 21.39 -4.15
CA GLY A 184 -14.62 22.38 -4.77
C GLY A 184 -13.28 21.85 -5.28
N VAL A 185 -13.11 20.54 -5.37
CA VAL A 185 -11.83 19.93 -5.74
C VAL A 185 -11.46 20.28 -7.20
N PRO A 186 -10.26 20.84 -7.47
CA PRO A 186 -9.84 21.21 -8.81
C PRO A 186 -9.81 20.02 -9.80
N ALA A 187 -10.04 20.33 -11.08
CA ALA A 187 -10.02 19.32 -12.14
C ALA A 187 -8.60 18.84 -12.47
N THR A 188 -7.58 19.72 -12.39
CA THR A 188 -6.21 19.40 -12.77
C THR A 188 -5.57 18.43 -11.77
N PRO A 189 -4.80 17.40 -12.21
CA PRO A 189 -4.28 16.38 -11.31
C PRO A 189 -3.41 16.91 -10.17
N GLU A 190 -2.54 17.88 -10.45
CA GLU A 190 -1.63 18.46 -9.47
C GLU A 190 -2.36 19.29 -8.41
N ALA A 191 -3.24 20.22 -8.84
CA ALA A 191 -4.02 21.02 -7.91
C ALA A 191 -5.03 20.15 -7.12
N ARG A 192 -5.58 19.11 -7.74
CA ARG A 192 -6.41 18.10 -7.07
C ARG A 192 -5.64 17.42 -5.95
N ALA A 193 -4.44 16.91 -6.23
CA ALA A 193 -3.62 16.24 -5.22
C ALA A 193 -3.34 17.18 -4.03
N LYS A 194 -2.95 18.44 -4.31
CA LYS A 194 -2.70 19.44 -3.26
C LYS A 194 -3.97 19.75 -2.44
N ALA A 195 -5.12 19.90 -3.10
CA ALA A 195 -6.40 20.19 -2.45
C ALA A 195 -6.89 19.04 -1.56
N LEU A 196 -6.80 17.80 -2.06
CA LEU A 196 -7.16 16.61 -1.29
C LEU A 196 -6.22 16.42 -0.10
N GLN A 197 -4.92 16.65 -0.27
CA GLN A 197 -3.96 16.59 0.83
C GLN A 197 -4.24 17.66 1.90
N ALA A 198 -4.50 18.90 1.47
CA ALA A 198 -4.86 20.01 2.37
C ALA A 198 -6.11 19.66 3.19
N GLY A 199 -7.18 19.24 2.50
CA GLY A 199 -8.42 18.86 3.13
C GLY A 199 -8.27 17.65 4.07
N ALA A 200 -7.49 16.64 3.69
CA ALA A 200 -7.23 15.46 4.50
C ALA A 200 -6.46 15.82 5.78
N GLN A 201 -5.48 16.73 5.68
CA GLN A 201 -4.75 17.25 6.83
C GLN A 201 -5.69 17.99 7.78
N VAL A 202 -6.51 18.91 7.27
CA VAL A 202 -7.48 19.65 8.09
C VAL A 202 -8.46 18.70 8.80
N LEU A 203 -8.96 17.67 8.12
CA LEU A 203 -9.85 16.71 8.75
C LEU A 203 -9.16 15.88 9.85
N ALA A 204 -7.88 15.56 9.68
CA ALA A 204 -7.08 14.92 10.72
C ALA A 204 -6.88 15.86 11.92
N ASP A 205 -6.63 17.14 11.66
CA ASP A 205 -6.42 18.18 12.68
C ASP A 205 -7.66 18.40 13.55
N PHE A 206 -8.87 18.24 12.98
CA PHE A 206 -10.15 18.29 13.72
C PHE A 206 -10.26 17.22 14.81
N GLY A 207 -9.50 16.13 14.73
CA GLY A 207 -9.46 15.10 15.77
C GLY A 207 -10.85 14.52 16.08
N PRO A 208 -11.31 14.51 17.35
CA PRO A 208 -12.64 14.00 17.71
C PRO A 208 -13.81 14.73 17.02
N LEU A 209 -13.64 16.00 16.64
CA LEU A 209 -14.67 16.77 15.93
C LEU A 209 -14.90 16.28 14.50
N ALA A 210 -13.99 15.47 13.94
CA ALA A 210 -14.13 14.91 12.59
C ALA A 210 -15.42 14.11 12.41
N ALA A 211 -15.95 13.50 13.48
CA ALA A 211 -17.22 12.76 13.45
C ALA A 211 -18.46 13.66 13.21
N GLN A 212 -18.30 14.98 13.34
CA GLN A 212 -19.35 15.97 13.12
C GLN A 212 -19.23 16.68 11.76
N VAL A 213 -18.18 16.38 10.99
CA VAL A 213 -17.92 17.01 9.69
C VAL A 213 -18.82 16.36 8.64
N GLU A 214 -19.58 17.18 7.91
CA GLU A 214 -20.40 16.75 6.77
C GLU A 214 -19.68 16.95 5.45
N ALA A 215 -18.95 18.06 5.31
CA ALA A 215 -18.21 18.36 4.09
C ALA A 215 -16.98 19.23 4.36
N ILE A 216 -16.04 19.20 3.42
CA ILE A 216 -14.85 20.06 3.40
C ILE A 216 -14.78 20.69 2.01
N ASP A 217 -14.89 22.00 1.95
CA ASP A 217 -14.73 22.78 0.74
C ASP A 217 -13.29 23.28 0.61
N VAL A 218 -12.66 22.94 -0.51
CA VAL A 218 -11.30 23.34 -0.88
C VAL A 218 -11.28 24.13 -2.19
N SER A 219 -12.41 24.71 -2.58
CA SER A 219 -12.59 25.50 -3.81
C SER A 219 -11.67 26.72 -3.89
N ASN A 220 -11.29 27.28 -2.73
CA ASN A 220 -10.44 28.47 -2.63
C ASN A 220 -8.99 28.18 -2.21
N LEU A 221 -8.49 26.96 -2.43
CA LEU A 221 -7.09 26.64 -2.11
C LEU A 221 -6.11 27.61 -2.77
N ALA A 222 -5.10 28.07 -2.03
CA ALA A 222 -4.13 29.08 -2.48
C ALA A 222 -4.76 30.40 -2.95
N GLY A 223 -5.99 30.72 -2.52
CA GLY A 223 -6.69 31.95 -2.92
C GLY A 223 -7.15 31.97 -4.37
N ALA A 224 -7.44 30.79 -4.95
CA ALA A 224 -7.82 30.66 -6.36
C ALA A 224 -9.10 31.43 -6.73
N VAL A 225 -10.01 31.63 -5.77
CA VAL A 225 -11.25 32.40 -5.95
C VAL A 225 -11.08 33.80 -5.35
N ASP A 226 -10.74 33.88 -4.07
CA ASP A 226 -10.49 35.13 -3.35
C ASP A 226 -9.38 34.93 -2.29
N PRO A 227 -8.22 35.61 -2.42
CA PRO A 227 -7.13 35.52 -1.46
C PRO A 227 -7.46 35.97 -0.03
N LEU A 228 -8.53 36.74 0.16
CA LEU A 228 -8.96 37.22 1.49
C LEU A 228 -9.82 36.18 2.23
N GLN A 229 -10.44 35.27 1.50
CA GLN A 229 -11.29 34.22 2.06
C GLN A 229 -10.47 33.04 2.59
N SER A 230 -11.12 32.20 3.39
CA SER A 230 -10.53 30.96 3.88
C SER A 230 -10.19 30.04 2.72
N GLU A 231 -9.03 29.38 2.75
CA GLU A 231 -8.66 28.39 1.72
C GLU A 231 -9.40 27.07 1.92
N VAL A 232 -9.60 26.68 3.18
CA VAL A 232 -10.37 25.49 3.57
C VAL A 232 -11.55 25.91 4.44
N VAL A 233 -12.74 25.45 4.08
CA VAL A 233 -13.96 25.64 4.88
C VAL A 233 -14.52 24.27 5.23
N VAL A 234 -14.78 24.04 6.51
CA VAL A 234 -15.34 22.78 7.00
C VAL A 234 -16.80 23.00 7.37
N LEU A 235 -17.70 22.19 6.80
CA LEU A 235 -19.12 22.21 7.12
C LEU A 235 -19.39 21.16 8.19
N LEU A 236 -19.90 21.60 9.34
CA LEU A 236 -20.31 20.73 10.42
C LEU A 236 -21.80 20.39 10.33
N SER A 237 -22.17 19.32 11.03
CA SER A 237 -23.56 18.94 11.28
C SER A 237 -24.39 20.12 11.80
N GLY A 238 -25.52 20.35 11.15
CA GLY A 238 -26.39 21.50 11.39
C GLY A 238 -26.05 22.75 10.56
N GLY A 239 -25.16 22.63 9.57
CA GLY A 239 -24.91 23.68 8.57
C GLY A 239 -23.92 24.76 9.00
N LEU A 240 -23.28 24.63 10.17
CA LEU A 240 -22.28 25.59 10.65
C LEU A 240 -21.02 25.54 9.78
N LYS A 241 -20.65 26.67 9.19
CA LYS A 241 -19.42 26.81 8.41
C LYS A 241 -18.25 27.17 9.32
N VAL A 242 -17.18 26.39 9.28
CA VAL A 242 -15.93 26.66 9.99
C VAL A 242 -14.88 27.11 8.98
N GLU A 243 -14.53 28.39 8.99
CA GLU A 243 -13.42 28.93 8.22
C GLU A 243 -12.10 28.58 8.92
N TRP A 244 -11.44 27.53 8.43
CA TRP A 244 -10.22 27.01 9.04
C TRP A 244 -8.98 27.85 8.72
N GLY A 245 -8.98 28.53 7.58
CA GLY A 245 -7.83 29.22 7.00
C GLY A 245 -7.05 28.31 6.07
N ARG A 246 -5.72 28.35 6.18
CA ARG A 246 -4.81 27.54 5.39
C ARG A 246 -4.59 26.18 6.03
N ALA A 247 -4.37 25.17 5.19
CA ALA A 247 -3.79 23.92 5.65
C ALA A 247 -2.29 24.11 5.88
N ASN A 248 -1.76 23.50 6.94
CA ASN A 248 -0.34 23.55 7.28
C ASN A 248 0.50 22.62 6.38
N LEU A 249 0.46 22.84 5.06
CA LEU A 249 1.25 22.09 4.09
C LEU A 249 2.65 22.69 3.90
N ASP A 250 2.77 24.02 4.01
CA ASP A 250 4.01 24.76 3.74
C ASP A 250 4.48 25.45 5.04
N GLU A 251 5.66 25.07 5.56
CA GLU A 251 6.21 25.58 6.83
C GLU A 251 6.52 27.10 6.83
N GLU A 252 6.62 27.72 5.67
CA GLU A 252 7.04 29.13 5.54
C GLU A 252 5.92 30.14 5.83
N ARG A 253 4.66 29.70 5.82
CA ARG A 253 3.48 30.55 6.03
C ARG A 253 2.63 29.96 7.15
N GLN A 254 3.17 30.00 8.37
CA GLN A 254 2.48 29.43 9.52
C GLN A 254 1.32 30.33 9.94
N ASP A 255 0.11 29.86 9.63
CA ASP A 255 -1.08 30.21 10.40
C ASP A 255 -0.91 29.70 11.86
N ARG A 256 -1.86 30.04 12.74
CA ARG A 256 -1.93 29.48 14.09
C ARG A 256 -1.87 27.94 14.08
N PRO A 257 -1.22 27.31 15.07
CA PRO A 257 -1.16 25.86 15.19
C PRO A 257 -2.55 25.21 15.17
N ALA A 258 -2.67 24.10 14.45
CA ALA A 258 -3.93 23.36 14.29
C ALA A 258 -4.56 22.95 15.63
N GLU A 259 -3.75 22.58 16.62
CA GLU A 259 -4.20 22.25 17.97
C GLU A 259 -4.90 23.41 18.67
N GLN A 260 -4.38 24.63 18.47
CA GLN A 260 -4.96 25.84 19.06
C GLN A 260 -6.27 26.22 18.35
N LYS A 261 -6.30 26.16 17.03
CA LYS A 261 -7.53 26.35 16.23
C LYS A 261 -8.63 25.38 16.66
N ARG A 262 -8.27 24.10 16.90
CA ARG A 262 -9.22 23.09 17.40
C ARG A 262 -9.70 23.41 18.80
N ALA A 263 -8.80 23.72 19.74
CA ALA A 263 -9.18 24.02 21.13
C ALA A 263 -10.14 25.23 21.21
N ASP A 264 -9.87 26.26 20.42
CA ASP A 264 -10.73 27.44 20.32
C ASP A 264 -12.10 27.11 19.73
N LEU A 265 -12.15 26.27 18.69
CA LEU A 265 -13.40 25.79 18.13
C LEU A 265 -14.20 24.95 19.14
N GLU A 266 -13.55 24.07 19.89
CA GLU A 266 -14.18 23.27 20.95
C GLU A 266 -14.77 24.16 22.05
N ALA A 267 -14.01 25.16 22.50
CA ALA A 267 -14.47 26.14 23.48
C ALA A 267 -15.69 26.93 22.95
N PHE A 268 -15.65 27.35 21.68
CA PHE A 268 -16.77 28.02 21.03
C PHE A 268 -18.01 27.13 20.97
N LEU A 269 -17.87 25.88 20.53
CA LEU A 269 -18.99 24.93 20.42
C LEU A 269 -19.58 24.58 21.80
N ALA A 270 -18.78 24.57 22.86
CA ALA A 270 -19.24 24.37 24.22
C ALA A 270 -20.02 25.59 24.76
N ALA A 271 -19.57 26.81 24.44
CA ALA A 271 -20.23 28.04 24.86
C ALA A 271 -21.54 28.31 24.10
N TYR A 272 -21.63 27.87 22.84
CA TYR A 272 -22.77 28.11 21.95
C TYR A 272 -23.39 26.80 21.45
N PRO A 273 -24.10 26.04 22.31
CA PRO A 273 -24.70 24.76 21.91
C PRO A 273 -25.83 24.90 20.87
N GLN A 274 -26.45 26.08 20.78
CA GLN A 274 -27.49 26.39 19.79
C GLN A 274 -26.88 26.79 18.45
N ARG A 275 -26.34 25.81 17.72
CA ARG A 275 -25.63 26.02 16.44
C ARG A 275 -26.44 26.73 15.37
N GLY A 276 -27.77 26.57 15.36
CA GLY A 276 -28.65 27.15 14.34
C GLY A 276 -28.71 28.69 14.31
N ARG A 277 -28.09 29.39 15.27
CA ARG A 277 -28.00 30.86 15.29
C ARG A 277 -26.69 31.40 14.73
N VAL A 278 -25.72 30.54 14.46
CA VAL A 278 -24.40 30.93 13.96
C VAL A 278 -24.27 30.40 12.53
N GLU A 279 -24.09 31.30 11.57
CA GLU A 279 -23.88 30.90 10.18
C GLU A 279 -22.45 30.38 9.97
N SER A 280 -21.46 31.14 10.47
CA SER A 280 -20.06 30.80 10.31
C SER A 280 -19.24 31.15 11.55
N VAL A 281 -18.17 30.39 11.75
CA VAL A 281 -17.13 30.64 12.75
C VAL A 281 -15.78 30.60 12.05
N SER A 282 -14.92 31.57 12.35
CA SER A 282 -13.59 31.69 11.78
C SER A 282 -12.55 31.52 12.88
N VAL A 283 -11.69 30.53 12.71
CA VAL A 283 -10.57 30.21 13.62
C VAL A 283 -9.22 30.56 12.98
N ARG A 284 -9.25 31.42 11.97
CA ARG A 284 -8.08 31.88 11.21
C ARG A 284 -7.15 32.77 12.03
N TRP A 285 -7.75 33.64 12.83
CA TRP A 285 -7.08 34.71 13.57
C TRP A 285 -6.84 34.32 15.01
N ASP A 286 -6.12 35.16 15.77
CA ASP A 286 -5.85 34.94 17.19
C ASP A 286 -7.12 34.89 18.04
N GLU A 287 -8.17 35.57 17.57
CA GLU A 287 -9.50 35.57 18.18
C GLU A 287 -10.50 34.84 17.28
N VAL A 288 -11.36 34.01 17.90
CA VAL A 288 -12.49 33.39 17.22
C VAL A 288 -13.50 34.45 16.86
N THR A 289 -13.77 34.60 15.57
CA THR A 289 -14.84 35.48 15.07
C THR A 289 -15.98 34.63 14.54
N PHE A 290 -17.21 35.13 14.63
CA PHE A 290 -18.36 34.39 14.14
C PHE A 290 -19.41 35.35 13.59
N VAL A 291 -20.18 34.85 12.63
CA VAL A 291 -21.30 35.57 12.02
C VAL A 291 -22.58 34.91 12.50
N LEU A 292 -23.45 35.71 13.12
CA LEU A 292 -24.79 35.24 13.47
C LEU A 292 -25.60 35.07 12.19
N ALA A 293 -26.35 33.99 12.11
CA ALA A 293 -27.34 33.83 11.06
C ALA A 293 -28.28 35.03 11.14
N GLU A 294 -28.32 35.80 10.05
CA GLU A 294 -29.29 36.88 9.92
C GLU A 294 -30.67 36.24 10.13
N GLU A 295 -31.51 36.79 11.02
CA GLU A 295 -32.90 36.34 11.21
C GLU A 295 -33.70 36.64 9.94
N GLN A 296 -33.35 36.00 8.83
CA GLN A 296 -34.07 36.11 7.57
C GLN A 296 -35.39 35.36 7.72
N SER A 297 -36.39 36.12 8.17
CA SER A 297 -37.77 36.01 7.74
C SER A 297 -38.57 34.82 8.29
N LEU A 298 -38.84 34.86 9.60
CA LEU A 298 -40.13 34.36 10.13
C LEU A 298 -41.34 35.12 9.53
N ALA A 299 -41.11 36.18 8.73
CA ALA A 299 -42.14 36.93 8.02
C ALA A 299 -42.61 36.30 6.70
N SER A 300 -41.93 35.29 6.15
CA SER A 300 -42.33 34.65 4.88
C SER A 300 -43.04 33.30 5.04
N ALA A 301 -43.18 32.79 6.27
CA ALA A 301 -43.99 31.59 6.57
C ALA A 301 -45.41 31.92 7.07
N GLY A 302 -45.78 33.20 7.10
CA GLY A 302 -47.12 33.69 7.46
C GLY A 302 -48.02 34.05 6.27
N ARG A 303 -47.77 33.53 5.07
CA ARG A 303 -48.66 33.67 3.90
C ARG A 303 -48.91 32.33 3.23
#